data_AF-A0A662L3M2-F1
#
_entry.id   AF-A0A662L3M2-F1
#
_cell.length_a   1.000
_cell.length_b   1.000
_cell.length_c   1.000
_cell.angle_alpha   90.00
_cell.angle_beta   90.00
_cell.angle_gamma   90.00
#
_symmetry.space_group_name_H-M   'P 1'
#
loop_
_entity.id
_entity.type
_entity.pdbx_description
1 polymer ?
#
loop_
_entity_poly.entity_id
_entity_poly.type
_entity_poly.pdbx_seq_one_letter_code
_entity_poly.pdbx_strand_id
1 'polypeptide(L)'
;MAKKDTINAFIKRGLSEEDAKKLAEKFTISSIKKASIDDICKLGFKKKRAEEILKKIGVKTRIKKPEEDREKIIKEFLEIKGIGPSKAEALYDAGFRSMLELKLQPIETIANVKGIGKKYAIIIKNYLTPSKDEAIKELSDIKGLGPSKAKKLIDAGYRSKLDLKVASERELKEVLGSAASGIKKEVGSIDARGILAKAENVPPPTIEEPEKNAKLRKKIKKILDDMDEFLPRSIIDDIIDKTIDKNLSEKKLKELINKVVESYNRALMDPMEACGIVGAQSIGEPGTQMTMRTFHYAGVAEINVTLGLPRLIEVVDARKKPSTPMMTVYLEGGYKVNKDLAKKIANKIEITRLINIAEVNTDLGNMKVIVKPNKKAIERKDITIEDIEKSFKPLRRTKINVVGNNIEVIPTEETYRELQRISEEIKNVKIKGIDGIKRAIIRKEKGEYVIYTEGSNFEEILKLEGVDKTRTTTNDIYAIYKVLGVEAARNAIINEAYNTLQEQGLNVDIRHIMLVADTMTADGTVRPIGRQGVSGEKSSVIARAAFEITVNHLLKAAKRGEVDELRGVAENIIVGQPIKLGTGSVELSVDVSKMKKGE
;
A
#
# COMPACT_ATOMS: atom_id res chain seq x y z
N MET A 1 35.50 -13.74 -31.76
CA MET A 1 34.29 -14.56 -32.05
C MET A 1 33.00 -13.76 -31.86
N ALA A 2 32.73 -13.18 -30.68
CA ALA A 2 31.45 -12.50 -30.37
C ALA A 2 30.92 -11.47 -31.40
N LYS A 3 31.74 -10.56 -31.95
CA LYS A 3 31.28 -9.53 -32.91
C LYS A 3 30.80 -10.13 -34.25
N LYS A 4 31.47 -11.17 -34.75
CA LYS A 4 31.14 -11.82 -36.03
C LYS A 4 29.81 -12.58 -35.92
N ASP A 5 29.56 -13.20 -34.77
CA ASP A 5 28.29 -13.87 -34.45
C ASP A 5 27.13 -12.87 -34.30
N THR A 6 27.41 -11.69 -33.73
CA THR A 6 26.43 -10.61 -33.58
C THR A 6 26.02 -10.04 -34.95
N ILE A 7 26.99 -9.82 -35.86
CA ILE A 7 26.75 -9.36 -37.23
C ILE A 7 25.92 -10.40 -38.01
N ASN A 8 26.31 -11.67 -37.95
CA ASN A 8 25.57 -12.75 -38.62
C ASN A 8 24.14 -12.90 -38.08
N ALA A 9 23.92 -12.67 -36.79
CA ALA A 9 22.59 -12.69 -36.19
C ALA A 9 21.71 -11.50 -36.64
N PHE A 10 22.30 -10.34 -36.92
CA PHE A 10 21.59 -9.19 -37.48
C PHE A 10 21.25 -9.39 -38.95
N ILE A 11 22.16 -9.97 -39.74
CA ILE A 11 21.91 -10.33 -41.14
C ILE A 11 20.79 -11.37 -41.26
N LYS A 12 20.78 -12.41 -40.39
CA LYS A 12 19.69 -13.39 -40.32
C LYS A 12 18.32 -12.79 -39.99
N ARG A 13 18.27 -11.57 -39.45
CA ARG A 13 17.04 -10.81 -39.15
C ARG A 13 16.70 -9.77 -40.22
N GLY A 14 17.36 -9.80 -41.37
CA GLY A 14 17.01 -8.99 -42.55
C GLY A 14 17.64 -7.60 -42.62
N LEU A 15 18.76 -7.37 -41.91
CA LEU A 15 19.56 -6.14 -41.98
C LEU A 15 20.67 -6.25 -43.03
N SER A 16 21.01 -5.14 -43.68
CA SER A 16 22.14 -5.07 -44.60
C SER A 16 23.47 -5.27 -43.85
N GLU A 17 24.51 -5.75 -44.54
CA GLU A 17 25.83 -5.98 -43.92
C GLU A 17 26.44 -4.70 -43.34
N GLU A 18 26.19 -3.55 -43.96
CA GLU A 18 26.67 -2.24 -43.49
C GLU A 18 25.93 -1.78 -42.22
N ASP A 19 24.61 -1.95 -42.17
CA ASP A 19 23.80 -1.61 -40.99
C ASP A 19 24.14 -2.53 -39.81
N ALA A 20 24.36 -3.83 -40.08
CA ALA A 20 24.71 -4.82 -39.07
C ALA A 20 26.10 -4.56 -38.46
N LYS A 21 27.09 -4.14 -39.26
CA LYS A 21 28.43 -3.76 -38.77
C LYS A 21 28.36 -2.52 -37.87
N LYS A 22 27.65 -1.47 -38.28
CA LYS A 22 27.47 -0.24 -37.47
C LYS A 22 26.73 -0.48 -36.16
N LEU A 23 25.73 -1.36 -36.15
CA LEU A 23 25.02 -1.72 -34.92
C LEU A 23 25.86 -2.58 -33.97
N ALA A 24 26.68 -3.49 -34.50
CA ALA A 24 27.55 -4.37 -33.71
C ALA A 24 28.74 -3.65 -33.05
N GLU A 25 29.02 -2.40 -33.41
CA GLU A 25 30.05 -1.59 -32.74
C GLU A 25 29.64 -1.18 -31.31
N LYS A 26 28.35 -0.89 -31.10
CA LYS A 26 27.83 -0.40 -29.81
C LYS A 26 26.82 -1.32 -29.14
N PHE A 27 26.16 -2.22 -29.87
CA PHE A 27 25.09 -3.05 -29.33
C PHE A 27 25.35 -4.54 -29.53
N THR A 28 25.10 -5.31 -28.47
CA THR A 28 24.89 -6.76 -28.51
C THR A 28 23.42 -7.08 -28.78
N ILE A 29 23.10 -8.34 -29.11
CA ILE A 29 21.73 -8.80 -29.39
C ILE A 29 20.78 -8.57 -28.21
N SER A 30 21.29 -8.58 -26.98
CA SER A 30 20.51 -8.33 -25.76
C SER A 30 20.31 -6.83 -25.50
N SER A 31 21.32 -6.00 -25.77
CA SER A 31 21.23 -4.54 -25.56
C SER A 31 20.37 -3.85 -26.62
N ILE A 32 20.37 -4.34 -27.87
CA ILE A 32 19.56 -3.72 -28.94
C ILE A 32 18.05 -3.88 -28.67
N LYS A 33 17.63 -4.92 -27.93
CA LYS A 33 16.24 -5.08 -27.47
C LYS A 33 15.80 -4.01 -26.47
N LYS A 34 16.75 -3.31 -25.83
CA LYS A 34 16.51 -2.26 -24.85
C LYS A 34 16.80 -0.85 -25.40
N ALA A 35 17.32 -0.74 -26.62
CA ALA A 35 17.73 0.53 -27.21
C ALA A 35 16.52 1.36 -27.68
N SER A 36 16.60 2.68 -27.50
CA SER A 36 15.59 3.64 -27.99
C SER A 36 15.90 4.12 -29.42
N ILE A 37 14.92 4.74 -30.08
CA ILE A 37 15.10 5.29 -31.45
C ILE A 37 16.21 6.34 -31.46
N ASP A 38 16.35 7.15 -30.41
CA ASP A 38 17.39 8.17 -30.29
C ASP A 38 18.80 7.57 -30.14
N ASP A 39 18.93 6.41 -29.50
CA ASP A 39 20.23 5.74 -29.35
C ASP A 39 20.74 5.18 -30.68
N ILE A 40 19.83 4.78 -31.57
CA ILE A 40 20.16 4.35 -32.94
C ILE A 40 20.42 5.58 -33.82
N CYS A 41 19.70 6.69 -33.63
CA CYS A 41 19.98 7.93 -34.36
C CYS A 41 21.38 8.49 -34.04
N LYS A 42 21.90 8.30 -32.81
CA LYS A 42 23.29 8.65 -32.44
C LYS A 42 24.37 7.90 -33.22
N LEU A 43 24.02 6.80 -33.92
CA LEU A 43 24.92 6.07 -34.82
C LEU A 43 24.88 6.58 -36.27
N GLY A 44 24.20 7.71 -36.53
CA GLY A 44 24.12 8.34 -37.86
C GLY A 44 22.97 7.84 -38.74
N PHE A 45 22.03 7.06 -38.19
CA PHE A 45 20.83 6.63 -38.90
C PHE A 45 19.73 7.70 -38.86
N LYS A 46 19.06 7.96 -39.99
CA LYS A 46 17.85 8.81 -40.04
C LYS A 46 16.70 8.14 -39.26
N LYS A 47 15.85 8.91 -38.58
CA LYS A 47 14.70 8.40 -37.76
C LYS A 47 13.86 7.33 -38.46
N LYS A 48 13.50 7.53 -39.74
CA LYS A 48 12.75 6.53 -40.54
C LYS A 48 13.47 5.19 -40.70
N ARG A 49 14.80 5.22 -40.87
CA ARG A 49 15.63 4.01 -41.02
C ARG A 49 15.81 3.29 -39.68
N ALA A 50 15.94 4.03 -38.58
CA ALA A 50 16.01 3.48 -37.23
C ALA A 50 14.71 2.74 -36.82
N GLU A 51 13.55 3.27 -37.22
CA GLU A 51 12.26 2.59 -37.04
C GLU A 51 12.14 1.29 -37.85
N GLU A 52 12.64 1.31 -39.09
CA GLU A 52 12.66 0.12 -39.97
C GLU A 52 13.57 -0.99 -39.39
N ILE A 53 14.73 -0.62 -38.86
CA ILE A 53 15.68 -1.52 -38.19
C ILE A 53 15.04 -2.16 -36.95
N LEU A 54 14.38 -1.36 -36.10
CA LEU A 54 13.72 -1.86 -34.89
C LEU A 54 12.55 -2.81 -35.20
N LYS A 55 11.79 -2.53 -36.27
CA LYS A 55 10.73 -3.43 -36.77
C LYS A 55 11.30 -4.76 -37.24
N LYS A 56 12.39 -4.76 -38.01
CA LYS A 56 13.05 -5.98 -38.52
C LYS A 56 13.67 -6.84 -37.42
N ILE A 57 14.20 -6.22 -36.35
CA ILE A 57 14.78 -6.94 -35.20
C ILE A 57 13.69 -7.55 -34.28
N GLY A 58 12.41 -7.21 -34.48
CA GLY A 58 11.29 -7.75 -33.71
C GLY A 58 11.16 -7.16 -32.30
N VAL A 59 11.72 -5.98 -32.07
CA VAL A 59 11.51 -5.24 -30.81
C VAL A 59 10.18 -4.52 -30.94
N LYS A 60 9.15 -4.93 -30.17
CA LYS A 60 7.95 -4.11 -29.98
C LYS A 60 8.43 -2.74 -29.48
N THR A 61 8.28 -1.72 -30.31
CA THR A 61 8.56 -0.33 -29.97
C THR A 61 7.96 -0.05 -28.59
N ARG A 62 8.80 0.14 -27.57
CA ARG A 62 8.40 0.87 -26.38
C ARG A 62 8.20 2.31 -26.83
N ILE A 63 7.06 2.57 -27.45
CA ILE A 63 6.52 3.92 -27.52
C ILE A 63 6.39 4.32 -26.06
N LYS A 64 7.15 5.34 -25.65
CA LYS A 64 6.86 6.08 -24.43
C LYS A 64 5.42 6.58 -24.61
N LYS A 65 4.45 5.84 -24.06
CA LYS A 65 3.04 6.23 -24.00
C LYS A 65 2.71 7.54 -23.23
N PRO A 66 3.63 8.27 -22.56
CA PRO A 66 3.26 9.58 -22.01
C PRO A 66 3.03 10.69 -23.05
N GLU A 67 3.62 10.62 -24.25
CA GLU A 67 3.57 11.76 -25.21
C GLU A 67 2.28 11.80 -26.04
N GLU A 68 1.71 10.65 -26.45
CA GLU A 68 0.44 10.63 -27.20
C GLU A 68 -0.76 11.13 -26.39
N ASP A 69 -0.80 10.84 -25.08
CA ASP A 69 -1.86 11.33 -24.20
C ASP A 69 -1.70 12.83 -23.93
N ARG A 70 -0.46 13.33 -23.82
CA ARG A 70 -0.16 14.75 -23.66
C ARG A 70 -0.63 15.57 -24.87
N GLU A 71 -0.29 15.14 -26.08
CA GLU A 71 -0.70 15.85 -27.30
C GLU A 71 -2.21 15.83 -27.52
N LYS A 72 -2.90 14.74 -27.16
CA LYS A 72 -4.36 14.66 -27.21
C LYS A 72 -5.02 15.62 -26.22
N ILE A 73 -4.56 15.66 -24.98
CA ILE A 73 -5.14 16.53 -23.93
C ILE A 73 -4.89 18.00 -24.26
N ILE A 74 -3.71 18.36 -24.78
CA ILE A 74 -3.42 19.74 -25.21
C ILE A 74 -4.32 20.14 -26.38
N LYS A 75 -4.58 19.23 -27.33
CA LYS A 75 -5.54 19.46 -28.43
C LYS A 75 -6.96 19.68 -27.91
N GLU A 76 -7.41 18.89 -26.93
CA GLU A 76 -8.72 19.09 -26.28
C GLU A 76 -8.83 20.46 -25.58
N PHE A 77 -7.77 20.90 -24.89
CA PHE A 77 -7.76 22.24 -24.28
C PHE A 77 -7.70 23.39 -25.29
N LEU A 78 -7.13 23.16 -26.47
CA LEU A 78 -7.10 24.12 -27.58
C LEU A 78 -8.48 24.32 -28.24
N GLU A 79 -9.43 23.39 -28.06
CA GLU A 79 -10.80 23.56 -28.58
C GLU A 79 -11.57 24.68 -27.85
N ILE A 80 -11.09 25.10 -26.67
CA ILE A 80 -11.67 26.22 -25.92
C ILE A 80 -11.33 27.54 -26.63
N LYS A 81 -12.36 28.19 -27.18
CA LYS A 81 -12.23 29.49 -27.86
C LYS A 81 -11.59 30.55 -26.94
N GLY A 82 -10.39 31.01 -27.31
CA GLY A 82 -9.67 32.08 -26.61
C GLY A 82 -8.44 31.65 -25.81
N ILE A 83 -8.09 30.36 -25.79
CA ILE A 83 -6.85 29.83 -25.19
C ILE A 83 -5.81 29.57 -26.28
N GLY A 84 -4.58 30.05 -26.10
CA GLY A 84 -3.43 29.74 -26.97
C GLY A 84 -2.63 28.52 -26.47
N PRO A 85 -1.73 27.95 -27.29
CA PRO A 85 -1.00 26.72 -26.98
C PRO A 85 -0.22 26.78 -25.66
N SER A 86 0.44 27.92 -25.38
CA SER A 86 1.17 28.14 -24.13
C SER A 86 0.29 28.06 -22.87
N LYS A 87 -1.00 28.40 -22.98
CA LYS A 87 -1.94 28.31 -21.84
C LYS A 87 -2.57 26.93 -21.70
N ALA A 88 -2.77 26.23 -22.82
CA ALA A 88 -3.17 24.83 -22.80
C ALA A 88 -2.07 23.95 -22.17
N GLU A 89 -0.80 24.25 -22.46
CA GLU A 89 0.35 23.64 -21.78
C GLU A 89 0.38 23.98 -20.28
N ALA A 90 0.15 25.23 -19.91
CA ALA A 90 0.09 25.62 -18.50
C ALA A 90 -1.03 24.90 -17.72
N LEU A 91 -2.17 24.62 -18.35
CA LEU A 91 -3.24 23.80 -17.76
C LEU A 91 -2.82 22.35 -17.57
N TYR A 92 -2.14 21.77 -18.57
CA TYR A 92 -1.63 20.41 -18.48
C TYR A 92 -0.56 20.27 -17.39
N ASP A 93 0.37 21.22 -17.32
CA ASP A 93 1.45 21.25 -16.33
C ASP A 93 0.93 21.49 -14.91
N ALA A 94 -0.20 22.19 -14.77
CA ALA A 94 -0.94 22.31 -13.51
C ALA A 94 -1.69 21.02 -13.12
N GLY A 95 -1.63 19.98 -13.94
CA GLY A 95 -2.16 18.64 -13.63
C GLY A 95 -3.56 18.37 -14.14
N PHE A 96 -4.18 19.29 -14.91
CA PHE A 96 -5.48 19.04 -15.54
C PHE A 96 -5.35 18.07 -16.70
N ARG A 97 -6.13 16.98 -16.67
CA ARG A 97 -6.06 15.88 -17.66
C ARG A 97 -7.33 15.69 -18.47
N SER A 98 -8.40 16.43 -18.20
CA SER A 98 -9.63 16.40 -19.01
C SER A 98 -10.45 17.69 -18.90
N MET A 99 -11.32 17.92 -19.89
CA MET A 99 -12.31 19.01 -19.87
C MET A 99 -13.28 18.93 -18.69
N LEU A 100 -13.55 17.72 -18.21
CA LEU A 100 -14.45 17.47 -17.09
C LEU A 100 -13.79 17.88 -15.76
N GLU A 101 -12.48 17.67 -15.61
CA GLU A 101 -11.71 18.19 -14.47
C GLU A 101 -11.75 19.72 -14.43
N LEU A 102 -11.57 20.41 -15.58
CA LEU A 102 -11.66 21.88 -15.65
C LEU A 102 -13.05 22.40 -15.27
N LYS A 103 -14.12 21.67 -15.61
CA LYS A 103 -15.50 22.04 -15.28
C LYS A 103 -15.77 21.98 -13.78
N LEU A 104 -15.15 21.03 -13.06
CA LEU A 104 -15.35 20.81 -11.63
C LEU A 104 -14.56 21.78 -10.75
N GLN A 105 -13.62 22.53 -11.32
CA GLN A 105 -12.70 23.38 -10.55
C GLN A 105 -13.26 24.80 -10.33
N PRO A 106 -12.99 25.41 -9.15
CA PRO A 106 -13.26 26.81 -8.91
C PRO A 106 -12.51 27.73 -9.90
N ILE A 107 -13.08 28.89 -10.21
CA ILE A 107 -12.46 29.89 -11.10
C ILE A 107 -11.11 30.34 -10.52
N GLU A 108 -11.00 30.44 -9.19
CA GLU A 108 -9.79 30.86 -8.51
C GLU A 108 -8.64 29.87 -8.71
N THR A 109 -8.91 28.57 -8.65
CA THR A 109 -7.91 27.52 -8.89
C THR A 109 -7.37 27.57 -10.31
N ILE A 110 -8.25 27.81 -11.29
CA ILE A 110 -7.85 27.99 -12.70
C ILE A 110 -7.11 29.32 -12.91
N ALA A 111 -7.50 30.37 -12.20
CA ALA A 111 -6.86 31.68 -12.27
C ALA A 111 -5.46 31.70 -11.65
N ASN A 112 -5.24 30.88 -10.60
CA ASN A 112 -3.96 30.74 -9.91
C ASN A 112 -2.93 29.92 -10.70
N VAL A 113 -3.34 29.25 -11.77
CA VAL A 113 -2.41 28.62 -12.71
C VAL A 113 -1.55 29.70 -13.36
N LYS A 114 -0.23 29.50 -13.27
CA LYS A 114 0.78 30.42 -13.79
C LYS A 114 0.53 30.66 -15.29
N GLY A 115 0.13 31.89 -15.65
CA GLY A 115 -0.09 32.32 -17.04
C GLY A 115 -1.55 32.41 -17.53
N ILE A 116 -2.55 31.99 -16.72
CA ILE A 116 -3.97 32.02 -17.12
C ILE A 116 -4.67 33.27 -16.59
N GLY A 117 -4.60 33.53 -15.28
CA GLY A 117 -5.22 34.70 -14.65
C GLY A 117 -6.76 34.70 -14.69
N LYS A 118 -7.38 35.61 -13.91
CA LYS A 118 -8.84 35.65 -13.70
C LYS A 118 -9.65 35.81 -15.00
N LYS A 119 -9.16 36.61 -15.96
CA LYS A 119 -9.84 36.87 -17.23
C LYS A 119 -10.01 35.60 -18.08
N TYR A 120 -8.97 34.75 -18.18
CA TYR A 120 -9.04 33.53 -18.98
C TYR A 120 -9.71 32.37 -18.23
N ALA A 121 -9.60 32.33 -16.90
CA ALA A 121 -10.37 31.39 -16.07
C ALA A 121 -11.89 31.57 -16.27
N ILE A 122 -12.36 32.82 -16.37
CA ILE A 122 -13.75 33.12 -16.69
C ILE A 122 -14.10 32.65 -18.11
N ILE A 123 -13.25 32.86 -19.10
CA ILE A 123 -13.48 32.41 -20.50
C ILE A 123 -13.57 30.88 -20.57
N ILE A 124 -12.65 30.17 -19.90
CA ILE A 124 -12.64 28.70 -19.80
C ILE A 124 -13.97 28.22 -19.21
N LYS A 125 -14.40 28.80 -18.10
CA LYS A 125 -15.63 28.38 -17.43
C LYS A 125 -16.89 28.78 -18.21
N ASN A 126 -16.86 29.91 -18.93
CA ASN A 126 -17.92 30.32 -19.87
C ASN A 126 -18.11 29.35 -21.03
N TYR A 127 -17.03 28.72 -21.49
CA TYR A 127 -17.10 27.74 -22.55
C TYR A 127 -17.62 26.38 -22.06
N LEU A 128 -17.30 26.01 -20.82
CA LEU A 128 -17.62 24.70 -20.23
C LEU A 128 -19.02 24.60 -19.60
N THR A 129 -19.74 25.72 -19.44
CA THR A 129 -21.10 25.77 -18.89
C THR A 129 -22.08 26.39 -19.90
N PRO A 130 -23.28 25.79 -20.10
CA PRO A 130 -24.26 26.32 -21.05
C PRO A 130 -24.88 27.65 -20.58
N SER A 131 -25.73 28.21 -21.44
CA SER A 131 -26.14 29.63 -21.52
C SER A 131 -26.51 30.31 -20.19
N LYS A 132 -26.23 31.62 -20.09
CA LYS A 132 -26.50 32.45 -18.89
C LYS A 132 -27.96 32.37 -18.42
N ASP A 133 -28.90 32.15 -19.32
CA ASP A 133 -30.34 32.15 -19.03
C ASP A 133 -30.84 30.84 -18.39
N GLU A 134 -30.20 29.70 -18.69
CA GLU A 134 -30.51 28.40 -18.06
C GLU A 134 -29.97 28.33 -16.63
N ALA A 135 -28.77 28.86 -16.40
CA ALA A 135 -28.17 28.94 -15.06
C ALA A 135 -28.95 29.87 -14.11
N ILE A 136 -29.57 30.95 -14.63
CA ILE A 136 -30.44 31.83 -13.84
C ILE A 136 -31.66 31.07 -13.35
N LYS A 137 -32.30 30.25 -14.21
CA LYS A 137 -33.46 29.43 -13.83
C LYS A 137 -33.09 28.40 -12.76
N GLU A 138 -32.02 27.62 -12.97
CA GLU A 138 -31.59 26.58 -12.02
C GLU A 138 -31.21 27.15 -10.64
N LEU A 139 -30.58 28.32 -10.60
CA LEU A 139 -30.21 28.96 -9.33
C LEU A 139 -31.38 29.69 -8.67
N SER A 140 -32.36 30.18 -9.45
CA SER A 140 -33.57 30.81 -8.90
C SER A 140 -34.56 29.82 -8.27
N ASP A 141 -34.48 28.55 -8.63
CA ASP A 141 -35.30 27.48 -8.06
C ASP A 141 -34.85 27.06 -6.65
N ILE A 142 -33.70 27.57 -6.16
CA ILE A 142 -33.21 27.33 -4.79
C ILE A 142 -33.93 28.28 -3.82
N LYS A 143 -34.44 27.76 -2.71
CA LYS A 143 -35.27 28.54 -1.77
C LYS A 143 -34.42 29.68 -1.18
N GLY A 144 -34.92 30.92 -1.27
CA GLY A 144 -34.20 32.12 -0.81
C GLY A 144 -33.23 32.77 -1.81
N LEU A 145 -33.05 32.18 -3.01
CA LEU A 145 -32.33 32.76 -4.13
C LEU A 145 -33.30 33.33 -5.18
N GLY A 146 -33.64 34.61 -5.06
CA GLY A 146 -34.42 35.30 -6.10
C GLY A 146 -33.59 35.57 -7.38
N PRO A 147 -34.23 35.91 -8.51
CA PRO A 147 -33.56 36.12 -9.80
C PRO A 147 -32.49 37.23 -9.77
N SER A 148 -32.63 38.22 -8.88
CA SER A 148 -31.63 39.28 -8.67
C SER A 148 -30.37 38.80 -7.95
N LYS A 149 -30.49 37.89 -6.99
CA LYS A 149 -29.34 37.28 -6.27
C LYS A 149 -28.65 36.21 -7.10
N ALA A 150 -29.41 35.45 -7.89
CA ALA A 150 -28.88 34.50 -8.86
C ALA A 150 -28.02 35.20 -9.92
N LYS A 151 -28.45 36.37 -10.43
CA LYS A 151 -27.63 37.21 -11.34
C LYS A 151 -26.31 37.64 -10.69
N LYS A 152 -26.32 38.11 -9.43
CA LYS A 152 -25.09 38.48 -8.70
C LYS A 152 -24.13 37.30 -8.51
N LEU A 153 -24.66 36.11 -8.23
CA LEU A 153 -23.85 34.89 -8.13
C LEU A 153 -23.21 34.50 -9.47
N ILE A 154 -23.95 34.64 -10.57
CA ILE A 154 -23.45 34.35 -11.92
C ILE A 154 -22.38 35.36 -12.34
N ASP A 155 -22.55 36.64 -11.98
CA ASP A 155 -21.53 37.68 -12.20
C ASP A 155 -20.28 37.42 -11.35
N ALA A 156 -20.43 36.86 -10.15
CA ALA A 156 -19.34 36.36 -9.32
C ALA A 156 -18.76 35.00 -9.78
N GLY A 157 -19.36 34.38 -10.81
CA GLY A 157 -18.85 33.17 -11.46
C GLY A 157 -19.38 31.83 -10.93
N TYR A 158 -20.38 31.84 -10.05
CA TYR A 158 -21.10 30.64 -9.61
C TYR A 158 -22.26 30.34 -10.56
N ARG A 159 -22.25 29.19 -11.25
CA ARG A 159 -23.23 28.89 -12.30
C ARG A 159 -24.01 27.61 -12.12
N SER A 160 -23.62 26.78 -11.16
CA SER A 160 -24.32 25.56 -10.83
C SER A 160 -24.57 25.44 -9.33
N LYS A 161 -25.56 24.63 -8.97
CA LYS A 161 -25.78 24.22 -7.57
C LYS A 161 -24.55 23.53 -6.97
N LEU A 162 -23.71 22.91 -7.80
CA LEU A 162 -22.46 22.27 -7.38
C LEU A 162 -21.39 23.30 -6.98
N ASP A 163 -21.27 24.41 -7.71
CA ASP A 163 -20.32 25.48 -7.38
C ASP A 163 -20.63 26.09 -6.00
N LEU A 164 -21.93 26.23 -5.66
CA LEU A 164 -22.37 26.70 -4.34
C LEU A 164 -22.10 25.71 -3.20
N LYS A 165 -22.02 24.39 -3.49
CA LYS A 165 -21.65 23.37 -2.49
C LYS A 165 -20.16 23.40 -2.14
N VAL A 166 -19.34 23.78 -3.11
CA VAL A 166 -17.87 23.82 -2.99
C VAL A 166 -17.39 25.15 -2.39
N ALA A 167 -18.10 26.24 -2.66
CA ALA A 167 -17.75 27.58 -2.18
C ALA A 167 -17.64 27.67 -0.66
N SER A 168 -16.65 28.40 -0.15
CA SER A 168 -16.50 28.61 1.30
C SER A 168 -17.59 29.54 1.84
N GLU A 169 -17.90 29.45 3.14
CA GLU A 169 -18.97 30.30 3.71
C GLU A 169 -18.54 31.78 3.76
N ARG A 170 -17.22 32.04 3.73
CA ARG A 170 -16.66 33.39 3.65
C ARG A 170 -16.87 34.01 2.28
N GLU A 171 -16.59 33.26 1.21
CA GLU A 171 -16.79 33.69 -0.18
C GLU A 171 -18.27 34.01 -0.47
N LEU A 172 -19.19 33.17 -0.01
CA LEU A 172 -20.62 33.42 -0.21
C LEU A 172 -21.11 34.64 0.57
N LYS A 173 -20.52 34.93 1.75
CA LYS A 173 -20.86 36.12 2.54
C LYS A 173 -20.44 37.41 1.86
N GLU A 174 -19.32 37.44 1.14
CA GLU A 174 -18.89 38.63 0.39
C GLU A 174 -19.86 38.96 -0.76
N VAL A 175 -20.44 37.94 -1.40
CA VAL A 175 -21.33 38.12 -2.57
C VAL A 175 -22.80 38.33 -2.17
N LEU A 176 -23.27 37.60 -1.14
CA LEU A 176 -24.69 37.53 -0.76
C LEU A 176 -25.00 38.10 0.63
N GLY A 177 -23.99 38.53 1.39
CA GLY A 177 -24.14 39.07 2.73
C GLY A 177 -24.74 38.04 3.71
N SER A 178 -25.74 38.47 4.48
CA SER A 178 -26.42 37.64 5.50
C SER A 178 -27.16 36.42 4.93
N ALA A 179 -27.50 36.41 3.63
CA ALA A 179 -28.21 35.32 2.99
C ALA A 179 -27.33 34.07 2.74
N ALA A 180 -26.01 34.20 2.82
CA ALA A 180 -25.04 33.13 2.54
C ALA A 180 -25.19 31.90 3.46
N SER A 181 -25.47 32.13 4.74
CA SER A 181 -25.57 31.04 5.73
C SER A 181 -26.84 30.20 5.54
N GLY A 182 -27.95 30.82 5.14
CA GLY A 182 -29.19 30.12 4.80
C GLY A 182 -29.04 29.27 3.54
N ILE A 183 -28.41 29.82 2.50
CA ILE A 183 -28.19 29.13 1.23
C ILE A 183 -27.22 27.95 1.40
N LYS A 184 -26.17 28.10 2.22
CA LYS A 184 -25.21 27.01 2.46
C LYS A 184 -25.81 25.86 3.26
N LYS A 185 -26.73 26.14 4.20
CA LYS A 185 -27.51 25.11 4.89
C LYS A 185 -28.40 24.31 3.93
N GLU A 186 -28.99 24.97 2.94
CA GLU A 186 -29.90 24.33 1.98
C GLU A 186 -29.16 23.55 0.88
N VAL A 187 -28.06 24.09 0.38
CA VAL A 187 -27.29 23.50 -0.72
C VAL A 187 -26.36 22.37 -0.21
N GLY A 188 -25.95 22.43 1.06
CA GLY A 188 -25.01 21.51 1.69
C GLY A 188 -23.55 21.85 1.36
N SER A 189 -22.60 21.28 2.10
CA SER A 189 -21.17 21.43 1.82
C SER A 189 -20.60 20.15 1.24
N ILE A 190 -19.68 20.29 0.29
CA ILE A 190 -18.79 19.22 -0.15
C ILE A 190 -17.38 19.67 0.21
N ASP A 191 -16.71 18.93 1.10
CA ASP A 191 -15.29 19.15 1.39
C ASP A 191 -14.48 18.81 0.13
N ALA A 192 -14.22 19.83 -0.70
CA ALA A 192 -13.45 19.69 -1.93
C ALA A 192 -11.98 19.30 -1.68
N ARG A 193 -11.52 19.29 -0.43
CA ARG A 193 -10.23 18.68 -0.05
C ARG A 193 -10.17 17.18 -0.36
N GLY A 194 -11.31 16.48 -0.39
CA GLY A 194 -11.37 15.04 -0.69
C GLY A 194 -11.42 14.67 -2.18
N ILE A 195 -11.62 15.64 -3.08
CA ILE A 195 -11.65 15.44 -4.55
C ILE A 195 -10.32 15.89 -5.19
N LEU A 196 -9.49 16.64 -4.45
CA LEU A 196 -8.14 17.05 -4.84
C LEU A 196 -7.13 15.90 -4.65
N ALA A 197 -7.33 14.79 -5.36
CA ALA A 197 -6.35 13.72 -5.44
C ALA A 197 -5.47 13.88 -6.69
N LYS A 198 -4.46 14.77 -6.64
CA LYS A 198 -3.21 14.57 -7.37
C LYS A 198 -2.05 15.06 -6.50
N ALA A 199 -1.32 14.08 -5.98
CA ALA A 199 0.08 14.11 -5.55
C ALA A 199 0.76 15.49 -5.53
N GLU A 200 0.45 16.29 -4.51
CA GLU A 200 1.53 17.04 -3.90
C GLU A 200 2.38 16.01 -3.16
N ASN A 201 3.71 16.09 -3.28
CA ASN A 201 4.57 15.64 -2.20
C ASN A 201 4.14 16.48 -1.00
N VAL A 202 3.11 16.02 -0.26
CA VAL A 202 2.69 16.67 0.96
C VAL A 202 3.92 16.53 1.86
N PRO A 203 4.67 17.62 2.14
CA PRO A 203 5.69 17.54 3.16
C PRO A 203 5.00 16.98 4.41
N PRO A 204 5.69 16.11 5.19
CA PRO A 204 5.08 15.50 6.37
C PRO A 204 4.33 16.58 7.14
N PRO A 205 3.06 16.35 7.54
CA PRO A 205 2.21 17.39 8.07
C PRO A 205 2.99 18.16 9.14
N THR A 206 3.22 19.45 8.89
CA THR A 206 3.89 20.30 9.85
C THR A 206 2.95 20.36 11.05
N ILE A 207 3.30 19.65 12.12
CA ILE A 207 2.53 19.69 13.37
C ILE A 207 2.67 21.12 13.88
N GLU A 208 1.65 21.95 13.66
CA GLU A 208 1.55 23.28 14.24
C GLU A 208 1.33 23.12 15.75
N GLU A 209 2.44 22.97 16.50
CA GLU A 209 2.38 23.00 17.96
C GLU A 209 1.92 24.41 18.41
N PRO A 210 0.94 24.51 19.34
CA PRO A 210 0.56 25.79 19.93
C PRO A 210 1.79 26.52 20.47
N GLU A 211 1.92 27.83 20.25
CA GLU A 211 3.11 28.61 20.67
C GLU A 211 3.43 28.46 22.18
N LYS A 212 2.40 28.26 23.01
CA LYS A 212 2.56 28.00 24.45
C LYS A 212 3.28 26.69 24.72
N ASN A 213 2.95 25.62 24.00
CA ASN A 213 3.56 24.30 24.13
C ASN A 213 5.01 24.33 23.66
N ALA A 214 5.29 25.03 22.55
CA ALA A 214 6.65 25.20 22.05
C ALA A 214 7.56 25.96 23.05
N LYS A 215 7.03 26.98 23.74
CA LYS A 215 7.76 27.72 24.78
C LYS A 215 8.03 26.87 26.02
N LEU A 216 7.02 26.13 26.52
CA LEU A 216 7.16 25.19 27.63
C LEU A 216 8.15 24.06 27.32
N ARG A 217 8.05 23.48 26.11
CA ARG A 217 8.98 22.44 25.64
C ARG A 217 10.42 22.94 25.61
N LYS A 218 10.66 24.17 25.13
CA LYS A 218 12.00 24.79 25.16
C LYS A 218 12.50 25.02 26.59
N LYS A 219 11.63 25.41 27.52
CA LYS A 219 11.99 25.56 28.94
C LYS A 219 12.35 24.22 29.58
N ILE A 220 11.55 23.18 29.35
CA ILE A 220 11.81 21.83 29.88
C ILE A 220 13.13 21.29 29.32
N LYS A 221 13.37 21.45 28.01
CA LYS A 221 14.64 21.05 27.39
C LYS A 221 15.84 21.76 28.03
N LYS A 222 15.77 23.07 28.25
CA LYS A 222 16.84 23.79 28.95
C LYS A 222 17.10 23.24 30.35
N ILE A 223 16.04 22.94 31.11
CA ILE A 223 16.19 22.36 32.45
C ILE A 223 16.83 20.96 32.39
N LEU A 224 16.48 20.16 31.39
CA LEU A 224 17.09 18.84 31.17
C LEU A 224 18.55 18.95 30.72
N ASP A 225 18.87 19.89 29.82
CA ASP A 225 20.22 20.17 29.37
C ASP A 225 21.11 20.67 30.53
N ASP A 226 20.56 21.49 31.44
CA ASP A 226 21.25 21.93 32.66
C ASP A 226 21.53 20.77 33.64
N MET A 227 20.77 19.67 33.55
CA MET A 227 20.88 18.48 34.40
C MET A 227 21.67 17.33 33.76
N ASP A 228 22.02 17.44 32.47
CA ASP A 228 22.62 16.39 31.65
C ASP A 228 21.81 15.07 31.63
N GLU A 229 20.48 15.18 31.64
CA GLU A 229 19.55 14.05 31.76
C GLU A 229 18.60 13.97 30.55
N PHE A 230 18.25 12.75 30.14
CA PHE A 230 17.45 12.52 28.93
C PHE A 230 16.04 11.99 29.26
N LEU A 231 15.01 12.63 28.69
CA LEU A 231 13.63 12.14 28.73
C LEU A 231 13.05 11.94 27.32
N PRO A 232 12.32 10.83 27.06
CA PRO A 232 11.59 10.63 25.82
C PRO A 232 10.57 11.74 25.53
N ARG A 233 10.40 12.07 24.23
CA ARG A 233 9.46 13.11 23.78
C ARG A 233 8.03 12.89 24.28
N SER A 234 7.57 11.63 24.31
CA SER A 234 6.22 11.30 24.80
C SER A 234 6.00 11.71 26.25
N ILE A 235 7.01 11.53 27.11
CA ILE A 235 6.92 11.90 28.53
C ILE A 235 6.93 13.43 28.66
N ILE A 236 7.76 14.11 27.85
CA ILE A 236 7.77 15.58 27.80
C ILE A 236 6.40 16.11 27.36
N ASP A 237 5.76 15.48 26.39
CA ASP A 237 4.44 15.85 25.88
C ASP A 237 3.37 15.66 26.97
N ASP A 238 3.39 14.53 27.68
CA ASP A 238 2.50 14.28 28.82
C ASP A 238 2.68 15.28 29.96
N ILE A 239 3.93 15.71 30.23
CA ILE A 239 4.21 16.76 31.21
C ILE A 239 3.61 18.08 30.75
N ILE A 240 3.79 18.44 29.48
CA ILE A 240 3.25 19.69 28.92
C ILE A 240 1.72 19.68 29.06
N ASP A 241 1.04 18.64 28.60
CA ASP A 241 -0.42 18.55 28.66
C ASP A 241 -0.96 18.68 30.10
N LYS A 242 -0.32 18.03 31.08
CA LYS A 242 -0.73 18.11 32.49
C LYS A 242 -0.37 19.44 33.17
N THR A 243 0.57 20.22 32.62
CA THR A 243 1.04 21.48 33.21
C THR A 243 0.39 22.72 32.61
N ILE A 244 -0.19 22.63 31.41
CA ILE A 244 -0.94 23.72 30.75
C ILE A 244 -2.04 24.28 31.65
N ASP A 245 -2.82 23.41 32.30
CA ASP A 245 -3.98 23.83 33.09
C ASP A 245 -3.63 24.39 34.48
N LYS A 246 -2.39 24.15 34.96
CA LYS A 246 -2.03 24.37 36.37
C LYS A 246 -1.11 25.58 36.60
N ASN A 247 -0.65 26.28 35.55
CA ASN A 247 0.23 27.47 35.64
C ASN A 247 1.27 27.37 36.78
N LEU A 248 2.09 26.31 36.76
CA LEU A 248 3.06 26.04 37.83
C LEU A 248 4.18 27.08 37.86
N SER A 249 4.64 27.40 39.07
CA SER A 249 5.86 28.20 39.26
C SER A 249 7.10 27.45 38.78
N GLU A 250 8.13 28.18 38.33
CA GLU A 250 9.34 27.58 37.76
C GLU A 250 10.06 26.65 38.76
N LYS A 251 9.98 26.92 40.07
CA LYS A 251 10.53 26.04 41.11
C LYS A 251 9.80 24.69 41.19
N LYS A 252 8.46 24.71 41.21
CA LYS A 252 7.66 23.48 41.24
C LYS A 252 7.81 22.66 39.97
N LEU A 253 8.03 23.32 38.83
CA LEU A 253 8.32 22.65 37.57
C LEU A 253 9.67 21.92 37.62
N LYS A 254 10.71 22.55 38.17
CA LYS A 254 12.01 21.88 38.37
C LYS A 254 11.91 20.68 39.33
N GLU A 255 11.19 20.81 40.45
CA GLU A 255 10.96 19.70 41.37
C GLU A 255 10.20 18.54 40.72
N LEU A 256 9.19 18.84 39.91
CA LEU A 256 8.44 17.84 39.16
C LEU A 256 9.34 17.10 38.18
N ILE A 257 10.15 17.83 37.40
CA ILE A 257 11.08 17.25 36.45
C ILE A 257 12.08 16.34 37.17
N ASN A 258 12.65 16.79 38.31
CA ASN A 258 13.57 15.97 39.10
C ASN A 258 12.94 14.65 39.54
N LYS A 259 11.70 14.68 40.04
CA LYS A 259 11.00 13.44 40.44
C LYS A 259 10.71 12.52 39.27
N VAL A 260 10.39 13.10 38.10
CA VAL A 260 10.17 12.31 36.87
C VAL A 260 11.47 11.67 36.39
N VAL A 261 12.58 12.42 36.40
CA VAL A 261 13.91 11.90 36.03
C VAL A 261 14.33 10.81 37.01
N GLU A 262 14.20 11.02 38.32
CA GLU A 262 14.51 9.99 39.32
C GLU A 262 13.66 8.73 39.11
N SER A 263 12.36 8.90 38.85
CA SER A 263 11.48 7.77 38.54
C SER A 263 11.85 7.07 37.24
N TYR A 264 12.32 7.80 36.23
CA TYR A 264 12.72 7.25 34.94
C TYR A 264 14.02 6.46 35.08
N ASN A 265 15.02 7.04 35.74
CA ASN A 265 16.32 6.41 35.97
C ASN A 265 16.21 5.16 36.85
N ARG A 266 15.31 5.16 37.84
CA ARG A 266 14.99 3.95 38.62
C ARG A 266 14.28 2.86 37.81
N ALA A 267 13.58 3.23 36.74
CA ALA A 267 12.83 2.30 35.89
C ALA A 267 13.62 1.81 34.67
N LEU A 268 14.88 2.25 34.50
CA LEU A 268 15.76 1.73 33.47
C LEU A 268 16.05 0.24 33.73
N MET A 269 16.22 -0.52 32.65
CA MET A 269 16.59 -1.92 32.74
C MET A 269 18.05 -2.04 33.16
N ASP A 270 18.32 -2.93 34.11
CA ASP A 270 19.69 -3.19 34.53
C ASP A 270 20.54 -3.72 33.36
N PRO A 271 21.80 -3.25 33.22
CA PRO A 271 22.67 -3.69 32.15
C PRO A 271 22.98 -5.18 32.30
N MET A 272 23.16 -5.86 31.16
CA MET A 272 23.46 -7.31 31.08
C MET A 272 22.33 -8.25 31.57
N GLU A 273 21.13 -7.72 31.78
CA GLU A 273 19.93 -8.51 32.04
C GLU A 273 19.61 -9.46 30.86
N ALA A 274 19.09 -10.65 31.15
CA ALA A 274 18.85 -11.68 30.14
C ALA A 274 17.53 -11.45 29.39
N CYS A 275 17.36 -10.26 28.79
CA CYS A 275 16.11 -9.80 28.17
C CYS A 275 15.59 -10.74 27.07
N GLY A 276 16.47 -11.42 26.35
CA GLY A 276 16.10 -12.43 25.35
C GLY A 276 15.44 -13.67 25.95
N ILE A 277 15.91 -14.14 27.11
CA ILE A 277 15.34 -15.29 27.81
C ILE A 277 13.99 -14.91 28.41
N VAL A 278 13.94 -13.77 29.12
CA VAL A 278 12.71 -13.24 29.71
C VAL A 278 11.67 -12.99 28.63
N GLY A 279 12.04 -12.32 27.54
CA GLY A 279 11.12 -12.07 26.42
C GLY A 279 10.59 -13.34 25.77
N ALA A 280 11.44 -14.37 25.58
CA ALA A 280 11.00 -15.65 25.07
C ALA A 280 10.03 -16.36 26.02
N GLN A 281 10.31 -16.34 27.32
CA GLN A 281 9.42 -16.91 28.34
C GLN A 281 8.09 -16.16 28.41
N SER A 282 8.12 -14.83 28.45
CA SER A 282 6.90 -14.00 28.55
C SER A 282 5.99 -14.12 27.34
N ILE A 283 6.53 -14.38 26.14
CA ILE A 283 5.72 -14.65 24.94
C ILE A 283 5.24 -16.11 24.91
N GLY A 284 6.05 -17.05 25.41
CA GLY A 284 5.76 -18.47 25.39
C GLY A 284 4.82 -18.97 26.50
N GLU A 285 4.90 -18.40 27.70
CA GLU A 285 4.10 -18.76 28.87
C GLU A 285 2.58 -18.67 28.57
N PRO A 286 2.06 -17.58 27.99
CA PRO A 286 0.65 -17.49 27.62
C PRO A 286 0.23 -18.58 26.62
N GLY A 287 1.17 -19.11 25.83
CA GLY A 287 0.90 -20.18 24.87
C GLY A 287 0.34 -21.45 25.50
N THR A 288 0.70 -21.78 26.74
CA THR A 288 0.14 -22.91 27.48
C THR A 288 -1.25 -22.64 28.06
N GLN A 289 -1.57 -21.37 28.30
CA GLN A 289 -2.84 -20.91 28.83
C GLN A 289 -3.86 -20.61 27.72
N MET A 290 -3.39 -20.49 26.47
CA MET A 290 -4.22 -20.39 25.27
C MET A 290 -4.99 -21.69 25.04
N THR A 291 -6.13 -21.80 25.71
CA THR A 291 -7.15 -22.81 25.40
C THR A 291 -7.90 -22.40 24.13
N MET A 292 -8.44 -23.37 23.38
CA MET A 292 -9.29 -23.07 22.21
C MET A 292 -10.56 -22.33 22.65
N ARG A 293 -10.50 -21.01 22.76
CA ARG A 293 -11.69 -20.19 22.71
C ARG A 293 -11.95 -19.86 21.25
N THR A 294 -12.74 -20.69 20.58
CA THR A 294 -13.40 -20.34 19.33
C THR A 294 -14.41 -19.23 19.61
N PHE A 295 -13.94 -18.00 19.71
CA PHE A 295 -14.83 -16.86 19.66
C PHE A 295 -15.22 -16.64 18.20
N HIS A 296 -16.49 -16.91 17.90
CA HIS A 296 -17.17 -16.22 16.83
C HIS A 296 -16.97 -14.72 17.07
N TYR A 297 -16.24 -14.04 16.18
CA TYR A 297 -16.18 -12.60 16.18
C TYR A 297 -17.61 -12.08 16.07
N ALA A 298 -18.15 -11.49 17.14
CA ALA A 298 -19.47 -10.87 17.18
C ALA A 298 -19.45 -9.58 16.34
N GLY A 299 -19.32 -9.73 15.01
CA GLY A 299 -19.21 -8.61 14.08
C GLY A 299 -18.65 -8.95 12.71
N VAL A 300 -17.92 -10.06 12.57
CA VAL A 300 -17.38 -10.57 11.29
C VAL A 300 -17.61 -12.08 11.21
N ALA A 301 -18.87 -12.52 11.36
CA ALA A 301 -19.25 -13.93 11.35
C ALA A 301 -19.02 -14.66 10.01
N GLU A 302 -18.56 -13.96 8.96
CA GLU A 302 -18.45 -14.49 7.60
C GLU A 302 -17.03 -14.84 7.13
N ILE A 303 -15.96 -14.46 7.86
CA ILE A 303 -14.57 -14.77 7.48
C ILE A 303 -13.90 -15.59 8.58
N ASN A 304 -13.50 -16.82 8.24
CA ASN A 304 -12.72 -17.66 9.14
C ASN A 304 -11.26 -17.20 9.15
N VAL A 305 -10.83 -16.61 10.25
CA VAL A 305 -9.42 -16.26 10.51
C VAL A 305 -8.85 -17.26 11.51
N THR A 306 -7.60 -17.67 11.30
CA THR A 306 -6.83 -18.41 12.30
C THR A 306 -6.49 -17.46 13.43
N LEU A 307 -7.05 -17.72 14.61
CA LEU A 307 -6.84 -16.92 15.81
C LEU A 307 -6.08 -17.72 16.88
N GLY A 308 -5.51 -17.01 17.84
CA GLY A 308 -4.83 -17.60 19.01
C GLY A 308 -3.45 -18.19 18.69
N LEU A 309 -3.09 -19.27 19.39
CA LEU A 309 -1.74 -19.84 19.34
C LEU A 309 -1.27 -20.26 17.94
N PRO A 310 -2.09 -20.93 17.09
CA PRO A 310 -1.67 -21.29 15.74
C PRO A 310 -1.25 -20.08 14.91
N ARG A 311 -1.90 -18.93 15.13
CA ARG A 311 -1.56 -17.69 14.43
C ARG A 311 -0.23 -17.12 14.93
N LEU A 312 -0.01 -17.11 16.24
CA LEU A 312 1.26 -16.67 16.82
C LEU A 312 2.44 -17.52 16.32
N ILE A 313 2.25 -18.84 16.20
CA ILE A 313 3.25 -19.75 15.61
C ILE A 313 3.54 -19.37 14.15
N GLU A 314 2.51 -19.11 13.33
CA GLU A 314 2.73 -18.70 11.93
C GLU A 314 3.52 -17.40 11.78
N VAL A 315 3.28 -16.44 12.69
CA VAL A 315 3.98 -15.15 12.72
C VAL A 315 5.44 -15.36 13.08
N VAL A 316 5.72 -16.09 14.17
CA VAL A 316 7.07 -16.39 14.66
C VAL A 316 7.89 -17.25 13.69
N ASP A 317 7.23 -18.17 12.99
CA ASP A 317 7.84 -18.99 11.93
C ASP A 317 7.96 -18.25 10.59
N ALA A 318 7.58 -16.96 10.53
CA ALA A 318 7.65 -16.14 9.32
C ALA A 318 7.12 -16.88 8.07
N ARG A 319 5.98 -17.57 8.20
CA ARG A 319 5.50 -18.50 7.17
C ARG A 319 5.17 -17.72 5.89
N LYS A 320 5.76 -18.14 4.75
CA LYS A 320 5.59 -17.48 3.43
C LYS A 320 4.14 -17.38 2.95
N LYS A 321 3.28 -18.30 3.38
CA LYS A 321 1.84 -18.30 3.09
C LYS A 321 1.11 -18.63 4.39
N PRO A 322 0.37 -17.69 5.01
CA PRO A 322 -0.44 -17.98 6.18
C PRO A 322 -1.61 -18.90 5.81
N SER A 323 -2.19 -19.60 6.80
CA SER A 323 -3.30 -20.53 6.53
C SER A 323 -4.59 -19.82 6.12
N THR A 324 -4.87 -18.66 6.74
CA THR A 324 -6.03 -17.81 6.40
C THR A 324 -5.58 -16.36 6.17
N PRO A 325 -5.04 -16.06 4.96
CA PRO A 325 -4.67 -14.70 4.62
C PRO A 325 -5.90 -13.81 4.54
N MET A 326 -5.78 -12.58 5.05
CA MET A 326 -6.77 -11.53 4.93
C MET A 326 -6.12 -10.18 4.70
N MET A 327 -6.90 -9.28 4.09
CA MET A 327 -6.54 -7.88 3.98
C MET A 327 -7.68 -6.97 4.38
N THR A 328 -7.31 -5.86 5.00
CA THR A 328 -8.20 -4.75 5.33
C THR A 328 -7.90 -3.62 4.35
N VAL A 329 -8.78 -3.47 3.36
CA VAL A 329 -8.64 -2.52 2.26
C VAL A 329 -9.46 -1.27 2.58
N TYR A 330 -8.76 -0.16 2.78
CA TYR A 330 -9.38 1.15 2.99
C TYR A 330 -9.61 1.83 1.64
N LEU A 331 -10.61 2.71 1.57
CA LEU A 331 -11.01 3.40 0.35
C LEU A 331 -10.74 4.91 0.44
N GLU A 332 -10.41 5.54 -0.68
CA GLU A 332 -10.11 6.97 -0.77
C GLU A 332 -11.34 7.83 -1.11
N GLY A 333 -11.34 9.08 -0.64
CA GLY A 333 -12.26 10.13 -1.10
C GLY A 333 -13.74 9.72 -1.07
N GLY A 334 -14.41 9.84 -2.23
CA GLY A 334 -15.84 9.53 -2.38
C GLY A 334 -16.21 8.04 -2.25
N TYR A 335 -15.25 7.13 -2.42
CA TYR A 335 -15.47 5.68 -2.26
C TYR A 335 -15.70 5.28 -0.80
N LYS A 336 -15.20 6.10 0.12
CA LYS A 336 -15.31 5.93 1.57
C LYS A 336 -16.74 6.06 2.10
N VAL A 337 -17.55 6.90 1.47
CA VAL A 337 -18.91 7.27 1.94
C VAL A 337 -20.00 6.62 1.09
N ASN A 338 -19.70 6.24 -0.15
CA ASN A 338 -20.70 5.70 -1.07
C ASN A 338 -20.61 4.17 -1.17
N LYS A 339 -21.69 3.49 -0.76
CA LYS A 339 -21.81 2.03 -0.77
C LYS A 339 -21.71 1.43 -2.18
N ASP A 340 -22.29 2.08 -3.18
CA ASP A 340 -22.34 1.52 -4.54
C ASP A 340 -20.96 1.57 -5.21
N LEU A 341 -20.19 2.62 -4.93
CA LEU A 341 -18.82 2.74 -5.40
C LEU A 341 -17.89 1.75 -4.69
N ALA A 342 -18.05 1.57 -3.37
CA ALA A 342 -17.35 0.53 -2.63
C ALA A 342 -17.68 -0.88 -3.18
N LYS A 343 -18.93 -1.13 -3.55
CA LYS A 343 -19.37 -2.39 -4.16
C LYS A 343 -18.70 -2.66 -5.51
N LYS A 344 -18.54 -1.62 -6.34
CA LYS A 344 -17.79 -1.75 -7.60
C LYS A 344 -16.33 -2.14 -7.37
N ILE A 345 -15.68 -1.58 -6.35
CA ILE A 345 -14.30 -1.95 -6.00
C ILE A 345 -14.25 -3.39 -5.46
N ALA A 346 -15.16 -3.76 -4.55
CA ALA A 346 -15.24 -5.13 -4.04
C ALA A 346 -15.43 -6.17 -5.16
N ASN A 347 -16.32 -5.90 -6.12
CA ASN A 347 -16.54 -6.75 -7.30
C ASN A 347 -15.30 -6.86 -8.20
N LYS A 348 -14.46 -5.82 -8.27
CA LYS A 348 -13.18 -5.85 -9.01
C LYS A 348 -12.10 -6.64 -8.28
N ILE A 349 -12.14 -6.69 -6.95
CA ILE A 349 -11.17 -7.40 -6.12
C ILE A 349 -11.50 -8.90 -6.07
N GLU A 350 -12.78 -9.24 -5.87
CA GLU A 350 -13.23 -10.62 -5.71
C GLU A 350 -12.98 -11.46 -6.98
N ILE A 351 -12.25 -12.57 -6.82
CA ILE A 351 -12.06 -13.51 -7.93
C ILE A 351 -13.39 -14.14 -8.30
N THR A 352 -13.76 -13.98 -9.56
CA THR A 352 -14.95 -14.62 -10.08
C THR A 352 -14.56 -15.64 -11.14
N ARG A 353 -14.67 -16.91 -10.74
CA ARG A 353 -14.55 -18.07 -11.62
C ARG A 353 -15.89 -18.38 -12.28
N LEU A 354 -15.84 -19.07 -13.41
CA LEU A 354 -17.04 -19.45 -14.14
C LEU A 354 -18.03 -20.26 -13.28
N ILE A 355 -17.53 -21.17 -12.43
CA ILE A 355 -18.36 -21.98 -11.52
C ILE A 355 -19.24 -21.15 -10.57
N ASN A 356 -18.85 -19.91 -10.26
CA ASN A 356 -19.62 -19.03 -9.37
C ASN A 356 -20.76 -18.29 -10.10
N ILE A 357 -20.74 -18.26 -11.43
CA ILE A 357 -21.67 -17.47 -12.25
C ILE A 357 -22.53 -18.36 -13.16
N ALA A 358 -22.03 -19.52 -13.59
CA ALA A 358 -22.66 -20.32 -14.61
C ALA A 358 -22.65 -21.82 -14.29
N GLU A 359 -23.72 -22.50 -14.69
CA GLU A 359 -23.80 -23.95 -14.69
C GLU A 359 -23.19 -24.49 -15.97
N VAL A 360 -22.22 -25.41 -15.82
CA VAL A 360 -21.52 -26.04 -16.94
C VAL A 360 -22.10 -27.44 -17.13
N ASN A 361 -22.88 -27.61 -18.20
CA ASN A 361 -23.45 -28.89 -18.59
C ASN A 361 -22.66 -29.47 -19.77
N THR A 362 -22.46 -30.79 -19.76
CA THR A 362 -21.75 -31.49 -20.83
C THR A 362 -22.76 -32.29 -21.64
N ASP A 363 -22.89 -31.98 -22.93
CA ASP A 363 -23.72 -32.73 -23.87
C ASP A 363 -22.85 -33.77 -24.59
N LEU A 364 -23.06 -35.03 -24.23
CA LEU A 364 -22.34 -36.18 -24.79
C LEU A 364 -22.78 -36.51 -26.22
N GLY A 365 -24.02 -36.16 -26.59
CA GLY A 365 -24.58 -36.49 -27.90
C GLY A 365 -24.01 -35.60 -29.01
N ASN A 366 -23.81 -34.32 -28.71
CA ASN A 366 -23.28 -33.34 -29.66
C ASN A 366 -21.80 -33.02 -29.43
N MET A 367 -21.13 -33.67 -28.46
CA MET A 367 -19.75 -33.35 -28.04
C MET A 367 -19.56 -31.85 -27.72
N LYS A 368 -20.49 -31.26 -26.94
CA LYS A 368 -20.43 -29.82 -26.60
C LYS A 368 -20.49 -29.58 -25.10
N VAL A 369 -19.87 -28.50 -24.66
CA VAL A 369 -20.03 -27.97 -23.31
C VAL A 369 -20.96 -26.75 -23.37
N ILE A 370 -22.08 -26.81 -22.67
CA ILE A 370 -23.08 -25.74 -22.59
C ILE A 370 -22.91 -25.03 -21.26
N VAL A 371 -22.50 -23.77 -21.31
CA VAL A 371 -22.41 -22.88 -20.14
C VAL A 371 -23.69 -22.05 -20.08
N LYS A 372 -24.49 -22.26 -19.04
CA LYS A 372 -25.71 -21.49 -18.75
C LYS A 372 -25.41 -20.43 -17.68
N PRO A 373 -25.26 -19.15 -18.06
CA PRO A 373 -24.96 -18.08 -17.11
C PRO A 373 -26.20 -17.69 -16.30
N ASN A 374 -26.04 -17.52 -14.99
CA ASN A 374 -27.12 -17.08 -14.12
C ASN A 374 -27.25 -15.55 -14.14
N LYS A 375 -28.37 -15.03 -14.66
CA LYS A 375 -28.62 -13.58 -14.83
C LYS A 375 -28.46 -12.79 -13.52
N LYS A 376 -28.92 -13.35 -12.39
CA LYS A 376 -28.81 -12.68 -11.07
C LYS A 376 -27.38 -12.54 -10.58
N ALA A 377 -26.50 -13.50 -10.90
CA ALA A 377 -25.10 -13.47 -10.49
C ALA A 377 -24.30 -12.47 -11.35
N ILE A 378 -24.63 -12.38 -12.64
CA ILE A 378 -24.04 -11.44 -13.60
C ILE A 378 -24.35 -9.99 -13.23
N GLU A 379 -25.61 -9.68 -12.93
CA GLU A 379 -26.04 -8.33 -12.54
C GLU A 379 -25.43 -7.89 -11.21
N ARG A 380 -25.25 -8.80 -10.24
CA ARG A 380 -24.64 -8.47 -8.95
C ARG A 380 -23.15 -8.15 -9.05
N LYS A 381 -22.45 -8.79 -9.99
CA LYS A 381 -20.99 -8.73 -10.13
C LYS A 381 -20.50 -7.78 -11.23
N ASP A 382 -21.41 -7.06 -11.91
CA ASP A 382 -21.08 -6.15 -13.02
C ASP A 382 -20.23 -6.85 -14.12
N ILE A 383 -20.63 -8.05 -14.51
CA ILE A 383 -19.96 -8.84 -15.56
C ILE A 383 -20.77 -8.75 -16.83
N THR A 384 -20.12 -8.59 -17.98
CA THR A 384 -20.79 -8.64 -19.28
C THR A 384 -20.53 -9.99 -19.95
N ILE A 385 -21.43 -10.42 -20.84
CA ILE A 385 -21.26 -11.65 -21.62
C ILE A 385 -19.98 -11.58 -22.48
N GLU A 386 -19.60 -10.38 -22.94
CA GLU A 386 -18.34 -10.13 -23.65
C GLU A 386 -17.08 -10.41 -22.82
N ASP A 387 -17.12 -10.17 -21.50
CA ASP A 387 -16.00 -10.46 -20.61
C ASP A 387 -15.78 -11.97 -20.47
N ILE A 388 -16.88 -12.71 -20.47
CA ILE A 388 -16.87 -14.18 -20.44
C ILE A 388 -16.28 -14.72 -21.75
N GLU A 389 -16.69 -14.19 -22.91
CA GLU A 389 -16.09 -14.56 -24.20
C GLU A 389 -14.58 -14.29 -24.24
N LYS A 390 -14.14 -13.12 -23.78
CA LYS A 390 -12.70 -12.78 -23.72
C LYS A 390 -11.91 -13.75 -22.84
N SER A 391 -12.52 -14.22 -21.75
CA SER A 391 -11.87 -15.17 -20.83
C SER A 391 -11.68 -16.57 -21.44
N PHE A 392 -12.46 -16.93 -22.47
CA PHE A 392 -12.34 -18.21 -23.17
C PHE A 392 -11.39 -18.19 -24.38
N LYS A 393 -11.05 -17.01 -24.93
CA LYS A 393 -10.08 -16.86 -26.04
C LYS A 393 -8.68 -17.47 -25.82
N PRO A 394 -8.12 -17.59 -24.60
CA PRO A 394 -6.81 -18.21 -24.40
C PRO A 394 -6.82 -19.75 -24.52
N LEU A 395 -8.01 -20.40 -24.51
CA LEU A 395 -8.14 -21.84 -24.67
C LEU A 395 -7.87 -22.20 -26.15
N ARG A 396 -6.60 -22.48 -26.46
CA ARG A 396 -6.21 -23.04 -27.76
C ARG A 396 -6.89 -24.40 -27.90
N ARG A 397 -7.87 -24.54 -28.81
CA ARG A 397 -8.61 -25.77 -29.25
C ARG A 397 -10.15 -25.76 -29.05
N THR A 398 -10.80 -24.60 -29.05
CA THR A 398 -12.27 -24.55 -28.94
C THR A 398 -12.93 -23.57 -29.91
N LYS A 399 -14.05 -23.98 -30.50
CA LYS A 399 -15.00 -23.08 -31.19
C LYS A 399 -16.04 -22.64 -30.17
N ILE A 400 -16.21 -21.33 -30.02
CA ILE A 400 -17.16 -20.73 -29.08
C ILE A 400 -18.31 -20.18 -29.92
N ASN A 401 -19.52 -20.73 -29.71
CA ASN A 401 -20.74 -20.23 -30.33
C ASN A 401 -21.64 -19.67 -29.22
N VAL A 402 -22.06 -18.42 -29.37
CA VAL A 402 -23.04 -17.81 -28.47
C VAL A 402 -24.42 -17.96 -29.09
N VAL A 403 -25.25 -18.80 -28.47
CA VAL A 403 -26.63 -19.02 -28.90
C VAL A 403 -27.55 -18.39 -27.86
N GLY A 404 -28.02 -17.17 -28.17
CA GLY A 404 -28.87 -16.38 -27.28
C GLY A 404 -28.17 -16.02 -25.98
N ASN A 405 -28.58 -16.66 -24.88
CA ASN A 405 -28.08 -16.38 -23.53
C ASN A 405 -27.10 -17.45 -23.00
N ASN A 406 -26.79 -18.47 -23.81
CA ASN A 406 -25.92 -19.59 -23.45
C ASN A 406 -24.66 -19.59 -24.33
N ILE A 407 -23.55 -20.05 -23.76
CA ILE A 407 -22.28 -20.17 -24.46
C ILE A 407 -22.03 -21.65 -24.71
N GLU A 408 -21.94 -22.04 -25.98
CA GLU A 408 -21.55 -23.38 -26.41
C GLU A 408 -20.05 -23.38 -26.72
N VAL A 409 -19.33 -24.32 -26.10
CA VAL A 409 -17.92 -24.56 -26.36
C VAL A 409 -17.76 -25.94 -27.00
N ILE A 410 -17.25 -25.96 -28.23
CA ILE A 410 -17.05 -27.17 -29.02
C ILE A 410 -15.55 -27.47 -29.08
N PRO A 411 -15.07 -28.64 -28.63
CA PRO A 411 -13.68 -29.04 -28.76
C PRO A 411 -13.31 -29.32 -30.23
N THR A 412 -12.07 -29.04 -30.62
CA THR A 412 -11.61 -29.36 -32.00
C THR A 412 -11.36 -30.84 -32.26
N GLU A 413 -11.06 -31.64 -31.23
CA GLU A 413 -11.01 -33.11 -31.34
C GLU A 413 -12.20 -33.70 -30.58
N GLU A 414 -13.00 -34.54 -31.25
CA GLU A 414 -14.19 -35.19 -30.69
C GLU A 414 -13.82 -36.40 -29.82
N THR A 415 -12.89 -36.20 -28.89
CA THR A 415 -12.44 -37.24 -27.96
C THR A 415 -13.04 -36.98 -26.58
N TYR A 416 -13.64 -38.00 -25.96
CA TYR A 416 -14.22 -37.91 -24.61
C TYR A 416 -13.23 -37.34 -23.58
N ARG A 417 -11.96 -37.71 -23.68
CA ARG A 417 -10.88 -37.23 -22.80
C ARG A 417 -10.63 -35.72 -22.93
N GLU A 418 -10.68 -35.18 -24.15
CA GLU A 418 -10.52 -33.74 -24.38
C GLU A 418 -11.75 -32.96 -23.89
N LEU A 419 -12.95 -33.49 -24.14
CA LEU A 419 -14.20 -32.90 -23.65
C LEU A 419 -14.21 -32.78 -22.12
N GLN A 420 -13.80 -33.84 -21.41
CA GLN A 420 -13.73 -33.83 -19.94
C GLN A 420 -12.65 -32.87 -19.42
N ARG A 421 -11.50 -32.80 -20.08
CA ARG A 421 -10.43 -31.85 -19.74
C ARG A 421 -10.89 -30.41 -19.94
N ILE A 422 -11.52 -30.12 -21.08
CA ILE A 422 -12.02 -28.79 -21.41
C ILE A 422 -13.15 -28.40 -20.46
N SER A 423 -14.04 -29.32 -20.08
CA SER A 423 -15.08 -29.07 -19.08
C SER A 423 -14.48 -28.65 -17.72
N GLU A 424 -13.44 -29.36 -17.24
CA GLU A 424 -12.74 -29.00 -16.00
C GLU A 424 -11.93 -27.68 -16.10
N GLU A 425 -11.31 -27.42 -17.25
CA GLU A 425 -10.62 -26.16 -17.51
C GLU A 425 -11.63 -24.99 -17.53
N ILE A 426 -12.75 -25.12 -18.24
CA ILE A 426 -13.83 -24.12 -18.35
C ILE A 426 -14.40 -23.78 -16.97
N LYS A 427 -14.67 -24.76 -16.10
CA LYS A 427 -15.16 -24.51 -14.73
C LYS A 427 -14.24 -23.61 -13.92
N ASN A 428 -12.92 -23.74 -14.13
CA ASN A 428 -11.89 -23.02 -13.39
C ASN A 428 -11.38 -21.74 -14.08
N VAL A 429 -11.88 -21.40 -15.27
CA VAL A 429 -11.51 -20.16 -15.96
C VAL A 429 -11.87 -18.95 -15.07
N LYS A 430 -10.87 -18.07 -14.91
CA LYS A 430 -11.00 -16.78 -14.25
C LYS A 430 -11.56 -15.76 -15.24
N ILE A 431 -12.66 -15.10 -14.87
CA ILE A 431 -13.30 -14.07 -15.70
C ILE A 431 -12.82 -12.68 -15.29
N LYS A 432 -12.99 -12.33 -14.01
CA LYS A 432 -12.57 -11.07 -13.41
C LYS A 432 -12.04 -11.28 -11.99
N GLY A 433 -11.30 -10.31 -11.47
CA GLY A 433 -10.81 -10.29 -10.10
C GLY A 433 -9.28 -10.36 -9.99
N ILE A 434 -8.80 -10.17 -8.78
CA ILE A 434 -7.38 -10.29 -8.43
C ILE A 434 -7.06 -11.74 -8.07
N ASP A 435 -5.89 -12.23 -8.46
CA ASP A 435 -5.48 -13.59 -8.10
C ASP A 435 -5.22 -13.70 -6.59
N GLY A 436 -5.67 -14.81 -6.00
CA GLY A 436 -5.45 -15.09 -4.57
C GLY A 436 -6.54 -14.60 -3.62
N ILE A 437 -7.52 -13.81 -4.10
CA ILE A 437 -8.60 -13.27 -3.27
C ILE A 437 -9.93 -13.95 -3.59
N LYS A 438 -10.43 -14.77 -2.66
CA LYS A 438 -11.63 -15.58 -2.83
C LYS A 438 -12.92 -14.77 -2.67
N ARG A 439 -12.99 -13.93 -1.63
CA ARG A 439 -14.20 -13.18 -1.26
C ARG A 439 -13.83 -11.78 -0.77
N ALA A 440 -14.68 -10.80 -1.07
CA ALA A 440 -14.57 -9.44 -0.55
C ALA A 440 -15.88 -9.04 0.15
N ILE A 441 -15.79 -8.59 1.41
CA ILE A 441 -16.91 -8.22 2.26
C ILE A 441 -16.79 -6.76 2.62
N ILE A 442 -17.86 -5.99 2.44
CA ILE A 442 -17.87 -4.55 2.72
C ILE A 442 -18.51 -4.32 4.08
N ARG A 443 -17.83 -3.59 4.95
CA ARG A 443 -18.33 -3.19 6.27
C ARG A 443 -18.27 -1.69 6.44
N LYS A 444 -19.19 -1.12 7.22
CA LYS A 444 -19.14 0.29 7.61
C LYS A 444 -18.57 0.40 9.02
N GLU A 445 -17.39 1.00 9.16
CA GLU A 445 -16.72 1.24 10.44
C GLU A 445 -16.50 2.73 10.64
N LYS A 446 -16.90 3.26 11.81
CA LYS A 446 -16.74 4.69 12.17
C LYS A 446 -17.24 5.68 11.09
N GLY A 447 -18.26 5.29 10.33
CA GLY A 447 -18.82 6.10 9.23
C GLY A 447 -18.20 5.87 7.85
N GLU A 448 -17.17 5.04 7.74
CA GLU A 448 -16.38 4.75 6.53
C GLU A 448 -16.66 3.33 6.02
N TYR A 449 -16.73 3.12 4.71
CA TYR A 449 -16.77 1.77 4.11
C TYR A 449 -15.36 1.20 3.97
N VAL A 450 -15.14 0.04 4.57
CA VAL A 450 -13.89 -0.74 4.55
C VAL A 450 -14.19 -2.10 3.92
N ILE A 451 -13.26 -2.61 3.12
CA ILE A 451 -13.40 -3.92 2.46
C ILE A 451 -12.47 -4.92 3.13
N TYR A 452 -13.04 -5.97 3.69
CA TYR A 452 -12.32 -7.13 4.22
C TYR A 452 -12.24 -8.21 3.15
N THR A 453 -11.06 -8.75 2.92
CA THR A 453 -10.83 -9.77 1.88
C THR A 453 -10.42 -11.10 2.51
N GLU A 454 -10.95 -12.19 1.96
CA GLU A 454 -10.45 -13.55 2.21
C GLU A 454 -9.43 -13.89 1.13
N GLY A 455 -8.16 -13.98 1.51
CA GLY A 455 -7.03 -14.01 0.58
C GLY A 455 -6.15 -12.78 0.70
N SER A 456 -4.91 -12.90 0.23
CA SER A 456 -3.95 -11.80 0.16
C SER A 456 -3.37 -11.69 -1.25
N ASN A 457 -3.42 -10.48 -1.80
CA ASN A 457 -2.60 -10.07 -2.93
C ASN A 457 -2.34 -8.57 -2.85
N PHE A 458 -1.40 -8.24 -1.97
CA PHE A 458 -1.12 -6.87 -1.57
C PHE A 458 -0.62 -6.01 -2.74
N GLU A 459 0.18 -6.58 -3.64
CA GLU A 459 0.78 -5.86 -4.76
C GLU A 459 -0.25 -5.38 -5.80
N GLU A 460 -1.23 -6.23 -6.14
CA GLU A 460 -2.27 -5.86 -7.11
C GLU A 460 -3.30 -4.90 -6.51
N ILE A 461 -3.65 -5.06 -5.23
CA ILE A 461 -4.61 -4.18 -4.55
C ILE A 461 -4.11 -2.73 -4.49
N LEU A 462 -2.83 -2.51 -4.16
CA LEU A 462 -2.28 -1.16 -4.10
C LEU A 462 -2.20 -0.45 -5.46
N LYS A 463 -2.31 -1.19 -6.57
CA LYS A 463 -2.38 -0.62 -7.92
C LYS A 463 -3.79 -0.17 -8.31
N LEU A 464 -4.83 -0.64 -7.60
CA LEU A 464 -6.22 -0.28 -7.92
C LEU A 464 -6.52 1.19 -7.57
N GLU A 465 -7.24 1.86 -8.47
CA GLU A 465 -7.75 3.21 -8.24
C GLU A 465 -8.94 3.18 -7.25
N GLY A 466 -8.91 4.09 -6.27
CA GLY A 466 -9.92 4.19 -5.21
C GLY A 466 -9.58 3.44 -3.92
N VAL A 467 -8.48 2.68 -3.90
CA VAL A 467 -7.92 2.06 -2.68
C VAL A 467 -6.93 3.01 -2.02
N ASP A 468 -7.06 3.17 -0.70
CA ASP A 468 -6.17 3.98 0.13
C ASP A 468 -4.87 3.23 0.40
N LYS A 469 -3.81 3.71 -0.25
CA LYS A 469 -2.48 3.07 -0.19
C LYS A 469 -1.78 3.27 1.13
N THR A 470 -2.19 4.26 1.93
CA THR A 470 -1.51 4.63 3.19
C THR A 470 -2.02 3.83 4.38
N ARG A 471 -3.30 3.41 4.34
CA ARG A 471 -3.95 2.69 5.44
C ARG A 471 -4.22 1.22 5.18
N THR A 472 -4.19 0.77 3.92
CA THR A 472 -4.47 -0.65 3.58
C THR A 472 -3.42 -1.58 4.16
N THR A 473 -3.85 -2.60 4.90
CA THR A 473 -2.98 -3.57 5.59
C THR A 473 -3.39 -5.01 5.28
N THR A 474 -2.48 -5.95 5.56
CA THR A 474 -2.72 -7.40 5.44
C THR A 474 -2.06 -8.13 6.60
N ASN A 475 -2.60 -9.29 6.94
CA ASN A 475 -1.98 -10.19 7.91
C ASN A 475 -0.86 -11.06 7.27
N ASP A 476 -0.66 -10.97 5.95
CA ASP A 476 0.43 -11.65 5.25
C ASP A 476 1.73 -10.84 5.34
N ILE A 477 2.55 -11.18 6.35
CA ILE A 477 3.82 -10.51 6.66
C ILE A 477 4.79 -10.58 5.48
N TYR A 478 4.82 -11.70 4.74
CA TYR A 478 5.76 -11.87 3.63
C TYR A 478 5.35 -11.02 2.42
N ALA A 479 4.04 -10.82 2.20
CA ALA A 479 3.56 -9.87 1.20
C ALA A 479 3.95 -8.42 1.55
N ILE A 480 3.83 -8.02 2.83
CA ILE A 480 4.26 -6.70 3.31
C ILE A 480 5.76 -6.50 3.10
N TYR A 481 6.56 -7.49 3.50
CA TYR A 481 8.02 -7.47 3.32
C TYR A 481 8.43 -7.22 1.87
N LYS A 482 7.77 -7.88 0.91
CA LYS A 482 8.07 -7.73 -0.52
C LYS A 482 7.71 -6.36 -1.09
N VAL A 483 6.64 -5.75 -0.62
CA VAL A 483 6.07 -4.54 -1.24
C VAL A 483 6.51 -3.27 -0.51
N LEU A 484 6.50 -3.27 0.83
CA LEU A 484 6.81 -2.11 1.67
C LEU A 484 8.21 -2.18 2.31
N GLY A 485 8.81 -3.37 2.41
CA GLY A 485 10.16 -3.57 2.92
C GLY A 485 10.23 -4.06 4.37
N VAL A 486 11.44 -4.05 4.92
CA VAL A 486 11.79 -4.70 6.20
C VAL A 486 11.11 -4.05 7.40
N GLU A 487 11.19 -2.73 7.53
CA GLU A 487 10.60 -1.99 8.67
C GLU A 487 9.07 -2.11 8.72
N ALA A 488 8.42 -2.13 7.55
CA ALA A 488 7.00 -2.37 7.46
C ALA A 488 6.65 -3.79 7.93
N ALA A 489 7.47 -4.78 7.56
CA ALA A 489 7.29 -6.15 8.02
C ALA A 489 7.56 -6.30 9.53
N ARG A 490 8.57 -5.62 10.08
CA ARG A 490 8.86 -5.55 11.51
C ARG A 490 7.65 -5.04 12.30
N ASN A 491 7.11 -3.90 11.90
CA ASN A 491 5.90 -3.33 12.51
C ASN A 491 4.67 -4.24 12.32
N ALA A 492 4.55 -4.91 11.17
CA ALA A 492 3.48 -5.88 10.93
C ALA A 492 3.57 -7.08 11.89
N ILE A 493 4.77 -7.62 12.13
CA ILE A 493 5.00 -8.70 13.10
C ILE A 493 4.60 -8.24 14.51
N ILE A 494 5.02 -7.04 14.92
CA ILE A 494 4.69 -6.49 16.24
C ILE A 494 3.18 -6.36 16.42
N ASN A 495 2.51 -5.71 15.47
CA ASN A 495 1.07 -5.49 15.53
C ASN A 495 0.29 -6.80 15.48
N GLU A 496 0.69 -7.74 14.61
CA GLU A 496 -0.01 -9.01 14.47
C GLU A 496 0.14 -9.89 15.72
N ALA A 497 1.36 -10.00 16.27
CA ALA A 497 1.61 -10.76 17.50
C ALA A 497 0.89 -10.14 18.70
N TYR A 498 0.94 -8.80 18.82
CA TYR A 498 0.27 -8.08 19.90
C TYR A 498 -1.26 -8.22 19.83
N ASN A 499 -1.86 -8.01 18.64
CA ASN A 499 -3.30 -8.18 18.44
C ASN A 499 -3.74 -9.62 18.74
N THR A 500 -2.96 -10.62 18.31
CA THR A 500 -3.26 -12.04 18.57
C THR A 500 -3.28 -12.35 20.07
N LEU A 501 -2.36 -11.79 20.85
CA LEU A 501 -2.31 -11.95 22.31
C LEU A 501 -3.45 -11.20 23.00
N GLN A 502 -3.72 -9.95 22.59
CA GLN A 502 -4.79 -9.12 23.14
C GLN A 502 -6.19 -9.71 22.90
N GLU A 503 -6.44 -10.30 21.72
CA GLU A 503 -7.71 -10.96 21.41
C GLU A 503 -8.02 -12.14 22.33
N GLN A 504 -7.00 -12.77 22.91
CA GLN A 504 -7.14 -13.83 23.91
C GLN A 504 -7.26 -13.28 25.34
N GLY A 505 -7.24 -11.96 25.52
CA GLY A 505 -7.24 -11.31 26.83
C GLY A 505 -5.93 -11.46 27.60
N LEU A 506 -4.85 -11.87 26.92
CA LEU A 506 -3.53 -12.06 27.51
C LEU A 506 -2.73 -10.78 27.30
N ASN A 507 -2.19 -10.23 28.39
CA ASN A 507 -1.42 -8.99 28.33
C ASN A 507 0.07 -9.31 28.45
N VAL A 508 0.78 -9.18 27.33
CA VAL A 508 2.24 -9.28 27.28
C VAL A 508 2.77 -7.89 26.93
N ASP A 509 3.83 -7.47 27.62
CA ASP A 509 4.45 -6.18 27.33
C ASP A 509 5.00 -6.15 25.90
N ILE A 510 4.72 -5.05 25.18
CA ILE A 510 5.10 -4.90 23.77
C ILE A 510 6.61 -4.96 23.56
N ARG A 511 7.43 -4.64 24.57
CA ARG A 511 8.90 -4.66 24.46
C ARG A 511 9.44 -6.06 24.18
N HIS A 512 8.82 -7.11 24.72
CA HIS A 512 9.20 -8.49 24.42
C HIS A 512 8.92 -8.84 22.95
N ILE A 513 7.77 -8.40 22.44
CA ILE A 513 7.38 -8.62 21.04
C ILE A 513 8.28 -7.82 20.10
N MET A 514 8.64 -6.58 20.47
CA MET A 514 9.58 -5.76 19.73
C MET A 514 10.95 -6.43 19.64
N LEU A 515 11.49 -6.94 20.75
CA LEU A 515 12.76 -7.66 20.77
C LEU A 515 12.76 -8.86 19.81
N VAL A 516 11.65 -9.61 19.78
CA VAL A 516 11.48 -10.73 18.86
C VAL A 516 11.42 -10.25 17.40
N ALA A 517 10.60 -9.24 17.09
CA ALA A 517 10.47 -8.71 15.75
C ALA A 517 11.79 -8.13 15.22
N ASP A 518 12.55 -7.45 16.07
CA ASP A 518 13.88 -6.91 15.75
C ASP A 518 14.87 -8.04 15.47
N THR A 519 14.87 -9.09 16.31
CA THR A 519 15.71 -10.28 16.09
C THR A 519 15.37 -10.99 14.78
N MET A 520 14.08 -11.06 14.42
CA MET A 520 13.61 -11.68 13.17
C MET A 520 13.96 -10.86 11.92
N THR A 521 14.27 -9.56 12.05
CA THR A 521 14.48 -8.64 10.93
C THR A 521 15.88 -8.03 10.86
N ALA A 522 16.75 -8.34 11.83
CA ALA A 522 18.09 -7.78 11.98
C ALA A 522 18.98 -7.88 10.73
N ASP A 523 18.90 -8.98 9.98
CA ASP A 523 19.73 -9.23 8.80
C ASP A 523 19.20 -8.58 7.50
N GLY A 524 18.20 -7.70 7.60
CA GLY A 524 17.56 -7.05 6.44
C GLY A 524 16.60 -7.97 5.67
N THR A 525 16.30 -9.16 6.21
CA THR A 525 15.29 -10.09 5.68
C THR A 525 14.47 -10.64 6.84
N VAL A 526 13.17 -10.90 6.63
CA VAL A 526 12.34 -11.55 7.66
C VAL A 526 12.70 -13.03 7.74
N ARG A 527 13.22 -13.46 8.89
CA ARG A 527 13.66 -14.85 9.14
C ARG A 527 12.80 -15.51 10.21
N PRO A 528 12.55 -16.82 10.09
CA PRO A 528 11.89 -17.59 11.15
C PRO A 528 12.80 -17.69 12.38
N ILE A 529 12.22 -17.76 13.59
CA ILE A 529 13.01 -17.93 14.82
C ILE A 529 13.65 -19.34 14.91
N GLY A 530 12.97 -20.33 14.35
CA GLY A 530 13.38 -21.74 14.44
C GLY A 530 14.64 -22.11 13.63
N ARG A 531 14.83 -23.42 13.46
CA ARG A 531 16.02 -24.04 12.86
C ARG A 531 16.40 -23.56 11.45
N GLN A 532 15.47 -23.02 10.69
CA GLN A 532 15.70 -22.56 9.30
C GLN A 532 16.04 -21.06 9.21
N GLY A 533 16.14 -20.37 10.36
CA GLY A 533 16.50 -18.95 10.41
C GLY A 533 17.39 -18.67 11.61
N VAL A 534 16.91 -17.84 12.55
CA VAL A 534 17.72 -17.25 13.63
C VAL A 534 18.52 -18.31 14.42
N SER A 535 17.87 -19.41 14.82
CA SER A 535 18.54 -20.44 15.63
C SER A 535 19.53 -21.31 14.83
N GLY A 536 19.26 -21.54 13.54
CA GLY A 536 20.11 -22.35 12.67
C GLY A 536 21.33 -21.61 12.12
N GLU A 537 21.30 -20.28 12.11
CA GLU A 537 22.38 -19.41 11.65
C GLU A 537 23.25 -18.84 12.79
N LYS A 538 23.06 -19.29 14.04
CA LYS A 538 23.95 -18.94 15.15
C LYS A 538 25.41 -19.26 14.78
N SER A 539 26.33 -18.40 15.21
CA SER A 539 27.76 -18.54 14.93
C SER A 539 28.36 -19.81 15.55
N SER A 540 28.00 -20.12 16.81
CA SER A 540 28.50 -21.31 17.51
C SER A 540 27.98 -22.61 16.86
N VAL A 541 28.91 -23.52 16.58
CA VAL A 541 28.62 -24.87 16.09
C VAL A 541 27.96 -25.68 17.19
N ILE A 542 28.48 -25.58 18.42
CA ILE A 542 27.97 -26.30 19.59
C ILE A 542 26.53 -25.86 19.87
N ALA A 543 26.25 -24.56 19.84
CA ALA A 543 24.90 -24.03 20.04
C ALA A 543 23.91 -24.55 18.99
N ARG A 544 24.31 -24.61 17.71
CA ARG A 544 23.47 -25.17 16.63
C ARG A 544 23.24 -26.67 16.83
N ALA A 545 24.30 -27.41 17.15
CA ALA A 545 24.24 -28.86 17.32
C ALA A 545 23.43 -29.28 18.56
N ALA A 546 23.45 -28.48 19.63
CA ALA A 546 22.66 -28.70 20.85
C ALA A 546 21.17 -28.38 20.66
N PHE A 547 20.82 -27.49 19.73
CA PHE A 547 19.43 -27.13 19.46
C PHE A 547 18.70 -28.19 18.63
N GLU A 548 19.20 -28.54 17.44
CA GLU A 548 18.59 -29.55 16.56
C GLU A 548 19.57 -30.03 15.48
N ILE A 549 19.33 -31.22 14.90
CA ILE A 549 20.10 -31.78 13.77
C ILE A 549 21.62 -31.89 14.07
N THR A 550 21.97 -32.36 15.27
CA THR A 550 23.32 -32.42 15.84
C THR A 550 24.38 -32.96 14.89
N VAL A 551 24.18 -34.16 14.34
CA VAL A 551 25.17 -34.86 13.51
C VAL A 551 25.53 -34.06 12.25
N ASN A 552 24.53 -33.49 11.57
CA ASN A 552 24.78 -32.74 10.34
C ASN A 552 25.54 -31.44 10.59
N HIS A 553 25.27 -30.75 11.70
CA HIS A 553 26.00 -29.53 12.05
C HIS A 553 27.46 -29.83 12.36
N LEU A 554 27.73 -30.86 13.17
CA LEU A 554 29.10 -31.26 13.53
C LEU A 554 29.90 -31.74 12.30
N LEU A 555 29.30 -32.58 11.44
CA LEU A 555 29.98 -33.07 10.23
C LEU A 555 30.30 -31.93 9.25
N LYS A 556 29.36 -31.00 9.04
CA LYS A 556 29.59 -29.83 8.17
C LYS A 556 30.67 -28.91 8.73
N ALA A 557 30.63 -28.66 10.04
CA ALA A 557 31.64 -27.85 10.73
C ALA A 557 33.02 -28.50 10.64
N ALA A 558 33.14 -29.80 10.92
CA ALA A 558 34.38 -30.56 10.81
C ALA A 558 34.93 -30.53 9.37
N LYS A 559 34.07 -30.71 8.35
CA LYS A 559 34.47 -30.63 6.94
C LYS A 559 35.00 -29.25 6.54
N ARG A 560 34.49 -28.18 7.15
CA ARG A 560 34.90 -26.80 6.87
C ARG A 560 36.02 -26.29 7.77
N GLY A 561 36.34 -27.00 8.85
CA GLY A 561 37.22 -26.50 9.90
C GLY A 561 36.64 -25.30 10.65
N GLU A 562 35.32 -25.27 10.88
CA GLU A 562 34.69 -24.22 11.69
C GLU A 562 35.20 -24.29 13.14
N VAL A 563 35.57 -23.13 13.70
CA VAL A 563 36.04 -22.98 15.09
C VAL A 563 34.93 -22.34 15.92
N ASP A 564 34.73 -22.85 17.14
CA ASP A 564 33.74 -22.30 18.07
C ASP A 564 34.43 -21.33 19.07
N GLU A 565 33.92 -20.11 19.16
CA GLU A 565 34.50 -19.05 20.01
C GLU A 565 33.91 -19.01 21.43
N LEU A 566 32.94 -19.89 21.74
CA LEU A 566 32.31 -20.01 23.06
C LEU A 566 31.74 -18.68 23.62
N ARG A 567 31.12 -17.85 22.77
CA ARG A 567 30.64 -16.51 23.20
C ARG A 567 29.22 -16.51 23.79
N GLY A 568 28.37 -17.44 23.36
CA GLY A 568 26.98 -17.52 23.75
C GLY A 568 26.74 -18.28 25.05
N VAL A 569 25.47 -18.48 25.38
CA VAL A 569 25.05 -19.07 26.66
C VAL A 569 25.12 -20.60 26.62
N ALA A 570 24.65 -21.22 25.53
CA ALA A 570 24.50 -22.68 25.45
C ALA A 570 25.86 -23.39 25.42
N GLU A 571 26.78 -22.91 24.59
CA GLU A 571 28.16 -23.39 24.52
C GLU A 571 28.90 -23.33 25.86
N ASN A 572 28.81 -22.22 26.60
CA ASN A 572 29.48 -22.05 27.88
C ASN A 572 28.92 -23.00 28.94
N ILE A 573 27.60 -23.19 28.98
CA ILE A 573 26.97 -24.17 29.88
C ILE A 573 27.45 -25.59 29.57
N ILE A 574 27.50 -25.96 28.28
CA ILE A 574 27.92 -27.31 27.86
C ILE A 574 29.38 -27.59 28.22
N VAL A 575 30.26 -26.60 28.06
CA VAL A 575 31.69 -26.71 28.39
C VAL A 575 31.96 -26.55 29.90
N GLY A 576 31.00 -26.04 30.67
CA GLY A 576 31.13 -25.82 32.11
C GLY A 576 31.77 -24.48 32.50
N GLN A 577 31.73 -23.49 31.61
CA GLN A 577 32.19 -22.12 31.85
C GLN A 577 31.05 -21.21 32.35
N PRO A 578 31.34 -20.19 33.17
CA PRO A 578 30.34 -19.21 33.58
C PRO A 578 29.85 -18.42 32.35
N ILE A 579 28.54 -18.18 32.29
CA ILE A 579 27.91 -17.43 31.19
C ILE A 579 28.19 -15.93 31.34
N LYS A 580 28.32 -15.22 30.23
CA LYS A 580 28.51 -13.76 30.18
C LYS A 580 27.18 -12.99 30.24
N LEU A 581 26.26 -13.41 31.10
CA LEU A 581 24.98 -12.74 31.36
C LEU A 581 24.78 -12.58 32.86
N GLY A 582 24.06 -11.52 33.26
CA GLY A 582 23.86 -11.20 34.67
C GLY A 582 25.19 -11.03 35.41
N THR A 583 25.33 -11.69 36.56
CA THR A 583 26.50 -11.58 37.45
C THR A 583 27.80 -12.04 36.82
N GLY A 584 27.76 -12.93 35.81
CA GLY A 584 28.96 -13.39 35.11
C GLY A 584 29.60 -12.36 34.17
N SER A 585 28.96 -11.20 33.98
CA SER A 585 29.50 -10.08 33.18
C SER A 585 30.22 -9.03 34.01
N VAL A 586 30.11 -9.09 35.34
CA VAL A 586 30.70 -8.09 36.24
C VAL A 586 32.14 -8.48 36.56
N GLU A 587 33.08 -7.60 36.23
CA GLU A 587 34.48 -7.74 36.62
C GLU A 587 34.76 -6.93 37.89
N LEU A 588 35.30 -7.59 38.91
CA LEU A 588 35.66 -6.94 40.16
C LEU A 588 37.15 -6.62 40.16
N SER A 589 37.49 -5.37 40.48
CA SER A 589 38.86 -4.95 40.73
C SER A 589 38.94 -4.37 42.13
N VAL A 590 39.91 -4.84 42.91
CA VAL A 590 40.13 -4.41 44.29
C VAL A 590 41.56 -3.93 44.44
N ASP A 591 41.71 -2.72 44.96
CA ASP A 591 43.01 -2.16 45.32
C ASP A 591 43.52 -2.78 46.63
N VAL A 592 44.37 -3.81 46.48
CA VAL A 592 44.94 -4.57 47.60
C VAL A 592 45.76 -3.68 48.53
N SER A 593 46.27 -2.53 48.06
CA SER A 593 47.04 -1.61 48.91
C SER A 593 46.17 -0.93 49.98
N LYS A 594 44.89 -0.69 49.69
CA LYS A 594 43.92 -0.07 50.60
C LYS A 594 43.26 -1.07 51.56
N MET A 595 43.40 -2.37 51.30
CA MET A 595 42.92 -3.42 52.22
C MET A 595 43.80 -3.59 53.46
N LYS A 596 45.02 -3.05 53.49
CA LYS A 596 45.84 -3.02 54.70
C LYS A 596 45.46 -1.82 55.58
N LYS A 597 44.37 -1.98 56.33
CA LYS A 597 44.11 -1.34 57.64
C LYS A 597 42.83 -1.92 58.22
N GLY A 598 42.95 -3.07 58.86
CA GLY A 598 42.07 -3.46 59.94
C GLY A 598 42.79 -3.16 61.25
N GLU A 599 42.42 -2.04 61.88
CA GLU A 599 42.32 -1.95 63.34
C GLU A 599 40.85 -2.06 63.70
#